data_AF-A0A356T174-F1
#
_entry.id   AF-A0A356T174-F1
#
_cell.length_a   1.000
_cell.length_b   1.000
_cell.length_c   1.000
_cell.angle_alpha   90.00
_cell.angle_beta   90.00
_cell.angle_gamma   90.00
#
_symmetry.space_group_name_H-M   'P 1'
#
loop_
_entity.id
_entity.type
_entity.pdbx_description
1 polymer ?
#
loop_
_entity_poly.entity_id
_entity_poly.type
_entity_poly.pdbx_seq_one_letter_code
_entity_poly.pdbx_strand_id
1 'polypeptide(L)'
;MGAMAEPEAELRTYGGALRPGDPRDVPCAQDEYERTNMPPVVPHFRSRYGGLWTDLSTAHDILTGKRQLGLVTEEEEARLRTWIDEGYVILEGAVPHAVIDEALDELRRTLEHDLPPRKAEWWSESGKHFGVAGSDTMTFHAAKLLDLHLTSPATQRMIYHAPLARFLKLIFERPPLAFQSLS
;
A
#
# COMPACT_ATOMS: atom_id res chain seq x y z
N MET A 1 50.30 28.22 -51.22
CA MET A 1 49.50 29.19 -52.01
C MET A 1 48.23 29.43 -51.20
N GLY A 2 47.98 30.66 -50.74
CA GLY A 2 46.80 31.03 -49.94
C GLY A 2 47.06 31.17 -48.43
N ALA A 3 47.65 32.31 -48.04
CA ALA A 3 47.65 32.82 -46.67
C ALA A 3 46.37 33.63 -46.42
N MET A 4 45.82 33.59 -45.19
CA MET A 4 45.09 34.67 -44.48
C MET A 4 45.05 34.27 -42.99
N ALA A 5 45.90 34.86 -42.14
CA ALA A 5 45.67 36.08 -41.35
C ALA A 5 44.90 35.83 -40.03
N GLU A 6 45.64 36.04 -38.93
CA GLU A 6 45.29 36.06 -37.49
C GLU A 6 44.35 37.23 -37.08
N PRO A 7 43.75 37.30 -35.84
CA PRO A 7 44.44 37.21 -34.54
C PRO A 7 43.71 36.63 -33.30
N GLU A 8 44.52 36.45 -32.24
CA GLU A 8 44.23 36.05 -30.85
C GLU A 8 43.15 36.89 -30.12
N ALA A 9 42.40 36.27 -29.19
CA ALA A 9 42.04 36.87 -27.88
C ALA A 9 41.40 35.89 -26.87
N GLU A 10 42.09 35.75 -25.74
CA GLU A 10 41.60 35.68 -24.35
C GLU A 10 40.66 34.55 -23.85
N LEU A 11 41.28 33.71 -23.01
CA LEU A 11 40.65 32.99 -21.90
C LEU A 11 39.83 33.93 -20.99
N ARG A 12 38.53 33.61 -20.80
CA ARG A 12 37.80 33.99 -19.58
C ARG A 12 37.10 32.79 -18.97
N THR A 13 37.73 32.26 -17.93
CA THR A 13 37.09 31.48 -16.87
C THR A 13 36.07 32.36 -16.15
N TYR A 14 34.79 32.00 -16.17
CA TYR A 14 33.78 32.55 -15.26
C TYR A 14 33.40 31.50 -14.22
N GLY A 15 34.27 31.35 -13.22
CA GLY A 15 33.86 31.00 -11.87
C GLY A 15 33.65 32.30 -11.11
N GLY A 16 32.40 32.71 -10.91
CA GLY A 16 32.05 33.85 -10.07
C GLY A 16 31.26 33.36 -8.87
N ALA A 17 31.90 33.31 -7.70
CA ALA A 17 31.24 33.03 -6.43
C ALA A 17 30.12 34.06 -6.17
N LEU A 18 28.93 33.56 -5.80
CA LEU A 18 27.80 34.36 -5.33
C LEU A 18 28.24 35.25 -4.17
N ARG A 19 28.05 36.57 -4.31
CA ARG A 19 28.33 37.53 -3.25
C ARG A 19 27.06 37.75 -2.43
N PRO A 20 27.10 37.65 -1.10
CA PRO A 20 25.94 37.99 -0.27
C PRO A 20 25.68 39.49 -0.36
N GLY A 21 24.47 39.87 -0.81
CA GLY A 21 24.00 41.27 -0.77
C GLY A 21 23.91 42.00 -2.11
N ASP A 22 23.77 41.31 -3.25
CA ASP A 22 23.38 41.98 -4.51
C ASP A 22 21.90 42.42 -4.40
N PRO A 23 21.56 43.71 -4.54
CA PRO A 23 20.18 44.19 -4.52
C PRO A 23 19.32 43.66 -5.69
N ARG A 24 19.91 42.93 -6.64
CA ARG A 24 19.20 42.17 -7.69
C ARG A 24 18.83 40.73 -7.28
N ASP A 25 19.32 40.25 -6.14
CA ASP A 25 18.96 38.95 -5.54
C ASP A 25 17.80 39.08 -4.53
N VAL A 26 17.13 40.22 -4.48
CA VAL A 26 15.86 40.37 -3.75
C VAL A 26 14.80 39.63 -4.58
N PRO A 27 14.13 38.61 -4.02
CA PRO A 27 12.99 37.99 -4.69
C PRO A 27 12.03 39.10 -5.14
N CYS A 28 11.73 39.16 -6.43
CA CYS A 28 10.83 40.19 -6.93
C CYS A 28 9.49 40.00 -6.22
N ALA A 29 8.81 41.08 -5.83
CA ALA A 29 7.48 40.99 -5.20
C ALA A 29 6.48 40.16 -6.04
N GLN A 30 6.75 39.98 -7.34
CA GLN A 30 6.03 39.07 -8.23
C GLN A 30 6.21 37.58 -7.87
N ASP A 31 7.39 37.16 -7.40
CA ASP A 31 7.66 35.78 -6.95
C ASP A 31 6.90 35.44 -5.65
N GLU A 32 6.64 36.43 -4.79
CA GLU A 32 5.78 36.27 -3.62
C GLU A 32 4.30 36.30 -4.02
N TYR A 33 3.92 37.17 -4.97
CA TYR A 33 2.55 37.29 -5.45
C TYR A 33 2.07 36.02 -6.18
N GLU A 34 2.92 35.40 -7.02
CA GLU A 34 2.62 34.15 -7.72
C GLU A 34 2.47 32.96 -6.76
N ARG A 35 3.23 32.91 -5.66
CA ARG A 35 3.04 31.89 -4.61
C ARG A 35 1.70 32.06 -3.88
N THR A 36 1.24 33.29 -3.70
CA THR A 36 -0.03 33.57 -3.01
C THR A 36 -1.27 33.38 -3.88
N ASN A 37 -1.12 33.23 -5.20
CA ASN A 37 -2.24 33.21 -6.14
C ASN A 37 -2.33 31.94 -7.00
N MET A 38 -1.70 30.85 -6.56
CA MET A 38 -1.96 29.55 -7.18
C MET A 38 -3.44 29.20 -6.99
N PRO A 39 -4.13 28.75 -8.06
CA PRO A 39 -5.48 28.25 -7.93
C PRO A 39 -5.49 27.10 -6.91
N PRO A 40 -6.55 26.96 -6.09
CA PRO A 40 -6.62 25.91 -5.09
C PRO A 40 -6.43 24.56 -5.77
N VAL A 41 -5.50 23.75 -5.24
CA VAL A 41 -5.30 22.38 -5.71
C VAL A 41 -6.60 21.62 -5.48
N VAL A 42 -7.28 21.27 -6.57
CA VAL A 42 -8.49 20.46 -6.50
C VAL A 42 -8.05 19.00 -6.31
N PRO A 43 -8.37 18.37 -5.17
CA PRO A 43 -8.03 16.97 -4.95
C PRO A 43 -8.70 16.11 -6.03
N HIS A 44 -7.95 15.18 -6.60
CA HIS A 44 -8.46 14.23 -7.56
C HIS A 44 -7.98 12.82 -7.21
N PHE A 45 -8.77 11.82 -7.55
CA PHE A 45 -8.38 10.42 -7.38
C PHE A 45 -7.46 9.98 -8.52
N ARG A 46 -6.54 9.06 -8.23
CA ARG A 46 -5.73 8.37 -9.26
C ARG A 46 -6.62 7.62 -10.27
N SER A 47 -7.74 7.05 -9.81
CA SER A 47 -8.71 6.32 -10.62
C SER A 47 -9.93 7.20 -10.97
N ARG A 48 -10.41 7.08 -12.20
CA ARG A 48 -11.66 7.72 -12.65
C ARG A 48 -12.92 7.21 -11.95
N TYR A 49 -12.85 6.06 -11.30
CA TYR A 49 -13.97 5.44 -10.58
C TYR A 49 -14.05 5.90 -9.11
N GLY A 50 -13.23 6.87 -8.71
CA GLY A 50 -13.03 7.25 -7.32
C GLY A 50 -12.00 6.37 -6.62
N GLY A 51 -12.01 6.38 -5.30
CA GLY A 51 -11.08 5.60 -4.49
C GLY A 51 -11.24 5.87 -3.00
N LEU A 52 -10.28 5.39 -2.23
CA LEU A 52 -10.13 5.70 -0.81
C LEU A 52 -9.40 7.04 -0.65
N TRP A 53 -9.37 7.58 0.56
CA TRP A 53 -8.63 8.82 0.83
C TRP A 53 -7.13 8.69 0.50
N THR A 54 -6.58 7.47 0.58
CA THR A 54 -5.20 7.13 0.20
C THR A 54 -4.95 7.24 -1.31
N ASP A 55 -6.01 7.24 -2.13
CA ASP A 55 -5.93 7.38 -3.59
C ASP A 55 -6.05 8.85 -4.05
N LEU A 56 -6.24 9.79 -3.13
CA LEU A 56 -6.31 11.22 -3.42
C LEU A 56 -4.92 11.77 -3.75
N SER A 57 -4.87 12.74 -4.67
CA SER A 57 -3.65 13.50 -4.99
C SER A 57 -3.06 14.24 -3.78
N THR A 58 -3.87 14.49 -2.74
CA THR A 58 -3.49 15.14 -1.48
C THR A 58 -3.32 14.15 -0.32
N ALA A 59 -3.22 12.84 -0.59
CA ALA A 59 -3.15 11.81 0.45
C ALA A 59 -2.00 12.01 1.46
N HIS A 60 -0.83 12.47 1.01
CA HIS A 60 0.29 12.77 1.92
C HIS A 60 0.02 13.96 2.85
N ASP A 61 -0.69 14.99 2.37
CA ASP A 61 -1.06 16.14 3.20
C ASP A 61 -2.09 15.70 4.25
N ILE A 62 -3.07 14.89 3.84
CA ILE A 62 -4.05 14.27 4.74
C ILE A 62 -3.33 13.42 5.79
N LEU A 63 -2.35 12.59 5.41
CA LEU A 63 -1.58 11.76 6.32
C LEU A 63 -0.78 12.62 7.33
N THR A 64 -0.15 13.69 6.85
CA THR A 64 0.58 14.66 7.69
C THR A 64 -0.35 15.30 8.72
N GLY A 65 -1.54 15.74 8.28
CA GLY A 65 -2.56 16.27 9.17
C GLY A 65 -3.03 15.25 10.21
N LYS A 66 -3.27 13.99 9.81
CA LYS A 66 -3.63 12.90 10.73
C LYS A 66 -2.55 12.66 11.79
N ARG A 67 -1.27 12.73 11.42
CA ARG A 67 -0.14 12.60 12.36
C ARG A 67 -0.11 13.74 13.36
N GLN A 68 -0.27 14.98 12.89
CA GLN A 68 -0.28 16.19 13.74
C GLN A 68 -1.44 16.18 14.74
N LEU A 69 -2.60 15.65 14.33
CA LEU A 69 -3.77 15.47 15.20
C LEU A 69 -3.68 14.26 16.14
N GLY A 70 -2.60 13.47 16.07
CA GLY A 70 -2.43 12.27 16.90
C GLY A 70 -3.37 11.10 16.55
N LEU A 71 -3.97 11.12 15.35
CA LEU A 71 -4.86 10.05 14.88
C LEU A 71 -4.10 8.80 14.41
N VAL A 72 -2.85 8.98 14.02
CA VAL A 72 -1.89 7.92 13.64
C VAL A 72 -0.59 8.07 14.42
N THR A 73 0.04 6.94 14.76
CA THR A 73 1.39 6.91 15.30
C THR A 73 2.43 7.15 14.21
N GLU A 74 3.69 7.34 14.58
CA GLU A 74 4.81 7.45 13.62
C GLU A 74 5.01 6.16 12.81
N GLU A 75 4.88 5.00 13.46
CA GLU A 75 4.96 3.69 12.81
C GLU A 75 3.79 3.47 11.82
N GLU A 76 2.58 3.87 12.20
CA GLU A 76 1.41 3.84 11.32
C GLU A 76 1.56 4.80 10.14
N GLU A 77 2.13 5.99 10.36
CA GLU A 77 2.41 6.95 9.31
C GLU A 77 3.38 6.38 8.27
N ALA A 78 4.49 5.79 8.72
CA ALA A 78 5.47 5.17 7.82
C ALA A 78 4.83 4.09 6.94
N ARG A 79 4.00 3.23 7.53
CA ARG A 79 3.26 2.17 6.81
C ARG A 79 2.22 2.73 5.84
N LEU A 80 1.47 3.74 6.24
CA LEU A 80 0.49 4.40 5.37
C LEU A 80 1.16 5.11 4.21
N ARG A 81 2.35 5.69 4.41
CA ARG A 81 3.14 6.29 3.34
C ARG A 81 3.52 5.24 2.29
N THR A 82 4.09 4.10 2.71
CA THR A 82 4.38 2.98 1.79
C THR A 82 3.12 2.49 1.07
N TRP A 83 1.99 2.38 1.76
CA TRP A 83 0.71 2.03 1.12
C TRP A 83 0.29 3.04 0.05
N ILE A 84 0.39 4.34 0.32
CA ILE A 84 0.04 5.41 -0.64
C ILE A 84 0.96 5.37 -1.86
N ASP A 85 2.24 5.13 -1.65
CA ASP A 85 3.25 5.18 -2.71
C ASP A 85 3.25 3.91 -3.57
N GLU A 86 3.21 2.74 -2.93
CA GLU A 86 3.44 1.44 -3.57
C GLU A 86 2.14 0.63 -3.79
N GLY A 87 1.04 1.00 -3.12
CA GLY A 87 -0.21 0.24 -3.15
C GLY A 87 -0.20 -1.04 -2.30
N TYR A 88 0.87 -1.29 -1.54
CA TYR A 88 0.96 -2.40 -0.59
C TYR A 88 1.81 -2.03 0.63
N VAL A 89 1.72 -2.82 1.70
CA VAL A 89 2.62 -2.73 2.86
C VAL A 89 2.83 -4.11 3.46
N ILE A 90 3.99 -4.32 4.08
CA ILE A 90 4.28 -5.54 4.85
C ILE A 90 4.14 -5.21 6.33
N LEU A 91 3.32 -5.99 7.04
CA LEU A 91 3.13 -5.89 8.48
C LEU A 91 3.83 -7.08 9.15
N GLU A 92 5.14 -6.94 9.38
CA GLU A 92 5.94 -7.99 10.00
C GLU A 92 5.41 -8.32 11.41
N GLY A 93 5.28 -9.62 11.71
CA GLY A 93 4.78 -10.08 13.01
C GLY A 93 3.36 -9.63 13.34
N ALA A 94 2.54 -9.24 12.34
CA ALA A 94 1.18 -8.78 12.58
C ALA A 94 0.28 -9.82 13.25
N VAL A 95 0.61 -11.11 13.09
CA VAL A 95 -0.06 -12.24 13.73
C VAL A 95 1.01 -13.08 14.46
N PRO A 96 0.80 -13.42 15.74
CA PRO A 96 1.69 -14.32 16.47
C PRO A 96 1.73 -15.71 15.85
N HIS A 97 2.90 -16.34 15.85
CA HIS A 97 3.08 -17.70 15.31
C HIS A 97 2.08 -18.71 15.89
N ALA A 98 1.81 -18.68 17.20
CA ALA A 98 0.85 -19.59 17.82
C ALA A 98 -0.56 -19.49 17.22
N VAL A 99 -1.01 -18.30 16.81
CA VAL A 99 -2.33 -18.13 16.17
C VAL A 99 -2.33 -18.69 14.75
N ILE A 100 -1.20 -18.58 14.04
CA ILE A 100 -1.00 -19.19 12.72
C ILE A 100 -0.99 -20.71 12.86
N ASP A 101 -0.25 -21.25 13.82
CA ASP A 101 -0.14 -22.68 14.09
C ASP A 101 -1.51 -23.30 14.43
N GLU A 102 -2.33 -22.61 15.24
CA GLU A 102 -3.72 -23.02 15.51
C GLU A 102 -4.57 -23.12 14.22
N ALA A 103 -4.44 -22.14 13.33
CA ALA A 103 -5.18 -22.15 12.06
C ALA A 103 -4.72 -23.31 11.17
N LEU A 104 -3.41 -23.52 11.06
CA LEU A 104 -2.81 -24.61 10.30
C LEU A 104 -3.19 -26.00 10.85
N ASP A 105 -3.24 -26.18 12.17
CA ASP A 105 -3.71 -27.44 12.76
C ASP A 105 -5.20 -27.69 12.49
N GLU A 106 -6.05 -26.66 12.59
CA GLU A 106 -7.46 -26.79 12.23
C GLU A 106 -7.64 -27.20 10.76
N LEU A 107 -6.85 -26.61 9.85
CA LEU A 107 -6.83 -26.94 8.43
C LEU A 107 -6.44 -28.41 8.22
N ARG A 108 -5.33 -28.85 8.83
CA ARG A 108 -4.84 -30.23 8.77
C ARG A 108 -5.92 -31.22 9.24
N ARG A 109 -6.50 -30.99 10.42
CA ARG A 109 -7.55 -31.83 11.00
C ARG A 109 -8.82 -31.87 10.15
N THR A 110 -9.12 -30.79 9.41
CA THR A 110 -10.24 -30.78 8.44
C THR A 110 -9.98 -31.76 7.30
N LEU A 111 -8.75 -31.79 6.78
CA LEU A 111 -8.36 -32.65 5.66
C LEU A 111 -8.20 -34.13 6.06
N GLU A 112 -7.95 -34.38 7.35
CA GLU A 112 -7.90 -35.71 7.97
C GLU A 112 -9.27 -36.22 8.45
N HIS A 113 -10.34 -35.43 8.28
CA HIS A 113 -11.71 -35.73 8.72
C HIS A 113 -11.91 -35.81 10.25
N ASP A 114 -11.02 -35.21 11.02
CA ASP A 114 -11.11 -35.07 12.48
C ASP A 114 -12.03 -33.93 12.94
N LEU A 115 -12.49 -33.10 12.00
CA LEU A 115 -13.38 -31.96 12.21
C LEU A 115 -14.53 -31.98 11.20
N PRO A 116 -15.63 -31.24 11.46
CA PRO A 116 -16.71 -31.09 10.50
C PRO A 116 -16.19 -30.71 9.11
N PRO A 117 -16.66 -31.39 8.05
CA PRO A 117 -16.16 -31.19 6.70
C PRO A 117 -16.41 -29.75 6.23
N ARG A 118 -15.39 -29.16 5.61
CA ARG A 118 -15.48 -27.85 4.95
C ARG A 118 -15.61 -28.01 3.45
N LYS A 119 -16.08 -26.97 2.77
CA LYS A 119 -16.19 -26.97 1.31
C LYS A 119 -14.84 -26.71 0.66
N ALA A 120 -14.62 -27.35 -0.48
CA ALA A 120 -13.48 -27.14 -1.34
C ALA A 120 -13.92 -26.87 -2.78
N GLU A 121 -13.07 -26.15 -3.51
CA GLU A 121 -13.11 -25.95 -4.94
C GLU A 121 -11.82 -26.49 -5.54
N TRP A 122 -11.89 -27.21 -6.67
CA TRP A 122 -10.72 -27.70 -7.38
C TRP A 122 -10.97 -27.83 -8.88
N TRP A 123 -9.89 -27.98 -9.65
CA TRP A 123 -9.95 -28.19 -11.09
C TRP A 123 -9.43 -29.58 -11.48
N SER A 124 -10.12 -30.22 -12.42
CA SER A 124 -9.67 -31.44 -13.09
C SER A 124 -9.85 -31.31 -14.60
N GLU A 125 -9.50 -32.36 -15.35
CA GLU A 125 -9.70 -32.42 -16.81
C GLU A 125 -11.18 -32.23 -17.22
N SER A 126 -12.12 -32.61 -16.36
CA SER A 126 -13.56 -32.43 -16.59
C SER A 126 -14.09 -31.05 -16.19
N GLY A 127 -13.22 -30.16 -15.70
CA GLY A 127 -13.55 -28.78 -15.36
C GLY A 127 -13.51 -28.49 -13.86
N LYS A 128 -14.33 -27.52 -13.44
CA LYS A 128 -14.38 -27.00 -12.07
C LYS A 128 -15.32 -27.82 -11.20
N HIS A 129 -14.87 -28.19 -10.02
CA HIS A 129 -15.62 -28.99 -9.05
C HIS A 129 -15.78 -28.27 -7.72
N PHE A 130 -16.85 -28.65 -7.01
CA PHE A 130 -17.14 -28.22 -5.65
C PHE A 130 -17.56 -29.42 -4.82
N GLY A 131 -17.10 -29.50 -3.59
CA GLY A 131 -17.42 -30.64 -2.74
C GLY A 131 -16.82 -30.52 -1.34
N VAL A 132 -16.77 -31.65 -0.65
CA VAL A 132 -16.17 -31.74 0.67
C VAL A 132 -14.65 -31.80 0.54
N ALA A 133 -13.97 -31.03 1.38
CA ALA A 133 -12.54 -31.07 1.52
C ALA A 133 -12.08 -32.41 2.08
N GLY A 134 -11.02 -32.94 1.49
CA GLY A 134 -10.29 -34.11 1.95
C GLY A 134 -8.87 -34.04 1.41
N SER A 135 -7.97 -34.82 2.02
CA SER A 135 -6.57 -34.84 1.62
C SER A 135 -6.38 -35.15 0.12
N ASP A 136 -7.15 -36.10 -0.42
CA ASP A 136 -7.12 -36.44 -1.85
C ASP A 136 -7.57 -35.27 -2.73
N THR A 137 -8.62 -34.54 -2.32
CA THR A 137 -9.13 -33.37 -3.04
C THR A 137 -8.09 -32.25 -3.13
N MET A 138 -7.23 -32.11 -2.12
CA MET A 138 -6.21 -31.06 -2.09
C MET A 138 -5.00 -31.35 -2.99
N THR A 139 -4.93 -32.55 -3.59
CA THR A 139 -3.89 -32.89 -4.59
C THR A 139 -4.20 -32.35 -5.99
N PHE A 140 -5.45 -31.94 -6.24
CA PHE A 140 -5.87 -31.40 -7.52
C PHE A 140 -5.33 -29.98 -7.75
N HIS A 141 -5.21 -29.60 -9.03
CA HIS A 141 -4.74 -28.27 -9.40
C HIS A 141 -5.67 -27.17 -8.86
N ALA A 142 -5.07 -26.13 -8.26
CA ALA A 142 -5.76 -24.99 -7.69
C ALA A 142 -6.88 -25.39 -6.69
N ALA A 143 -6.70 -26.53 -6.02
CA ALA A 143 -7.57 -26.95 -4.93
C ALA A 143 -7.44 -25.97 -3.76
N LYS A 144 -8.58 -25.52 -3.23
CA LYS A 144 -8.65 -24.58 -2.12
C LYS A 144 -9.86 -24.84 -1.26
N LEU A 145 -9.77 -24.43 -0.01
CA LEU A 145 -10.89 -24.39 0.92
C LEU A 145 -11.69 -23.11 0.70
N LEU A 146 -13.00 -23.23 0.88
CA LEU A 146 -13.92 -22.10 0.71
C LEU A 146 -14.34 -21.54 2.06
N ASP A 147 -14.49 -20.22 2.08
CA ASP A 147 -15.16 -19.48 3.15
C ASP A 147 -14.57 -19.73 4.56
N LEU A 148 -13.25 -19.89 4.67
CA LEU A 148 -12.58 -20.06 5.97
C LEU A 148 -12.83 -18.87 6.91
N HIS A 149 -12.96 -17.66 6.35
CA HIS A 149 -13.35 -16.47 7.11
C HIS A 149 -14.74 -16.60 7.79
N LEU A 150 -15.61 -17.49 7.33
CA LEU A 150 -16.91 -17.79 7.93
C LEU A 150 -16.91 -19.09 8.74
N THR A 151 -16.14 -20.09 8.32
CA THR A 151 -16.29 -21.48 8.78
C THR A 151 -15.16 -21.97 9.69
N SER A 152 -14.05 -21.22 9.83
CA SER A 152 -12.91 -21.60 10.67
C SER A 152 -12.70 -20.57 11.79
N PRO A 153 -13.06 -20.91 13.04
CA PRO A 153 -12.79 -20.05 14.19
C PRO A 153 -11.31 -19.71 14.36
N ALA A 154 -10.39 -20.63 14.04
CA ALA A 154 -8.96 -20.34 14.11
C ALA A 154 -8.53 -19.35 13.02
N THR A 155 -9.01 -19.52 11.78
CA THR A 155 -8.79 -18.54 10.70
C THR A 155 -9.37 -17.18 11.05
N GLN A 156 -10.55 -17.13 11.66
CA GLN A 156 -11.16 -15.86 12.13
C GLN A 156 -10.26 -15.14 13.13
N ARG A 157 -9.69 -15.84 14.12
CA ARG A 157 -8.74 -15.25 15.07
C ARG A 157 -7.51 -14.67 14.37
N MET A 158 -7.02 -15.35 13.33
CA MET A 158 -5.89 -14.89 12.53
C MET A 158 -6.23 -13.63 11.71
N ILE A 159 -7.29 -13.66 10.88
CA ILE A 159 -7.57 -12.56 9.94
C ILE A 159 -8.09 -11.29 10.62
N TYR A 160 -8.70 -11.42 11.81
CA TYR A 160 -9.16 -10.29 12.63
C TYR A 160 -8.16 -9.89 13.72
N HIS A 161 -6.90 -10.36 13.64
CA HIS A 161 -5.88 -10.00 14.61
C HIS A 161 -5.66 -8.47 14.64
N ALA A 162 -5.43 -7.92 15.83
CA ALA A 162 -5.57 -6.49 16.09
C ALA A 162 -4.72 -5.57 15.18
N PRO A 163 -3.45 -5.89 14.86
CA PRO A 163 -2.64 -5.07 13.96
C PRO A 163 -3.21 -5.01 12.54
N LEU A 164 -3.74 -6.12 12.01
CA LEU A 164 -4.39 -6.17 10.69
C LEU A 164 -5.66 -5.32 10.69
N ALA A 165 -6.54 -5.55 11.66
CA ALA A 165 -7.80 -4.81 11.80
C ALA A 165 -7.56 -3.30 12.00
N ARG A 166 -6.54 -2.94 12.80
CA ARG A 166 -6.14 -1.55 13.02
C ARG A 166 -5.68 -0.90 11.73
N PHE A 167 -4.77 -1.53 10.99
CA PHE A 167 -4.23 -0.96 9.76
C PHE A 167 -5.31 -0.79 8.68
N LEU A 168 -6.15 -1.82 8.48
CA LEU A 168 -7.28 -1.73 7.55
C LEU A 168 -8.28 -0.63 7.95
N LYS A 169 -8.54 -0.43 9.25
CA LYS A 169 -9.38 0.67 9.73
C LYS A 169 -8.80 2.05 9.41
N LEU A 170 -7.48 2.21 9.36
CA LEU A 170 -6.84 3.48 8.96
C LEU A 170 -7.08 3.79 7.48
N ILE A 171 -7.06 2.76 6.64
CA ILE A 171 -7.29 2.86 5.19
C ILE A 171 -8.77 3.11 4.90
N PHE A 172 -9.67 2.29 5.45
CA PHE A 172 -11.11 2.37 5.17
C PHE A 172 -11.84 3.42 6.00
N GLU A 173 -11.19 3.95 7.04
CA GLU A 173 -11.76 4.88 8.04
C GLU A 173 -12.99 4.31 8.77
N ARG A 174 -13.18 2.99 8.69
CA ARG A 174 -14.32 2.23 9.23
C ARG A 174 -13.87 0.81 9.61
N PRO A 175 -14.60 0.10 10.47
CA PRO A 175 -14.32 -1.30 10.75
C PRO A 175 -14.36 -2.14 9.45
N PRO A 176 -13.30 -2.91 9.13
CA PRO A 176 -13.27 -3.75 7.95
C PRO A 176 -14.18 -4.97 8.10
N LEU A 177 -14.69 -5.47 6.97
CA LEU A 177 -15.45 -6.72 6.89
C LEU A 177 -14.71 -7.68 5.94
N ALA A 178 -14.61 -8.96 6.32
CA ALA A 178 -14.11 -9.99 5.42
C ALA A 178 -15.25 -10.46 4.51
N PHE A 179 -15.06 -10.32 3.20
CA PHE A 179 -16.01 -10.79 2.18
C PHE A 179 -15.57 -12.08 1.49
N GLN A 180 -14.27 -12.34 1.47
CA GLN A 180 -13.68 -13.50 0.82
C GLN A 180 -12.38 -13.88 1.53
N SER A 181 -12.11 -15.18 1.61
CA SER A 181 -10.80 -15.72 1.97
C SER A 181 -10.26 -16.52 0.80
N LEU A 182 -8.96 -16.36 0.51
CA LEU A 182 -8.21 -17.24 -0.39
C LEU A 182 -7.34 -18.14 0.47
N SER A 183 -7.29 -19.43 0.15
CA SER A 183 -6.55 -20.46 0.89
C SER A 183 -5.82 -21.36 -0.08
#